data_AF-A0A5E3WPJ7-F1
#
_entry.id   AF-A0A5E3WPJ7-F1
#
_cell.length_a   1.000
_cell.length_b   1.000
_cell.length_c   1.000
_cell.angle_alpha   90.00
_cell.angle_beta   90.00
_cell.angle_gamma   90.00
#
_symmetry.space_group_name_H-M   'P 1'
#
loop_
_entity.id
_entity.type
_entity.pdbx_description
1 polymer ?
#
loop_
_entity_poly.entity_id
_entity_poly.type
_entity_poly.pdbx_seq_one_letter_code
_entity_poly.pdbx_strand_id
1 'polypeptide(L)'
;MVHKASSSHVLDGSTYIMDYRFECNSEALGLFDFSYALQPLNAPSNSSPIALASGHVILRDYLGASRRWYAEMDIPSQETAELSFLFDARGRLLDEYVSGLYLRGSGVWGHELSEGSILLVTDLSVEESYRGRGIGTWLLTHVLSEPAIARPPATQWRLLHPPPAKCDIAMAWPAGAGGAGMPAEQHRKESDVAVRTFRRVGFRRIGRSVFFARALKDPSHPSLSLPAEDDPGEITQPELSRPLPTLSPFMRTLVQSDWSENGRRLPLHAMIASETCSDSRILDALSRLSTPAELAHICVADPSAMNATPLHLAAMRSRASVVKKLLTTNARGNVFTATAHGRLPLDCLQRKMREEKAFASSVGMQSWPGHSALSIETQAALLSAMGRPVPTQDAARWGCTCGQCVMGWFSLRMLYQVSVRAEVAMDMLLQSLDLTPADETRGRARLYRSSTLDEIHFMEYIPQSIRAQGVHATFLKGYGAVLRAIASVTKRNQIPTVQLVSSHALDGKHDHFAARAVEFFFQKGGRVEHALNGVLHEASELGPGGDGSFLDIDEFADELADLPDCENDEDYPLLRANLGLPSHLNGRISATWLDHIMDPADFDHAMDSSSSSEGESEDEGR
;
A
#
# COMPACT_ATOMS: atom_id res chain seq x y z
N MET A 1 -3.66 -19.75 13.97
CA MET A 1 -3.68 -21.20 13.64
C MET A 1 -2.39 -21.52 12.89
N VAL A 2 -1.59 -22.45 13.39
CA VAL A 2 -0.26 -22.78 12.85
C VAL A 2 -0.35 -24.11 12.10
N HIS A 3 0.06 -24.12 10.83
CA HIS A 3 0.20 -25.34 10.07
C HIS A 3 1.65 -25.82 10.15
N LYS A 4 1.85 -27.10 10.45
CA LYS A 4 3.16 -27.75 10.51
C LYS A 4 3.12 -29.06 9.72
N ALA A 5 4.18 -29.32 8.96
CA ALA A 5 4.36 -30.58 8.25
C ALA A 5 5.85 -30.94 8.22
N SER A 6 6.15 -32.23 8.02
CA SER A 6 7.52 -32.72 7.87
C SER A 6 7.60 -33.65 6.67
N SER A 7 8.72 -33.58 5.94
CA SER A 7 8.96 -34.43 4.76
C SER A 7 10.40 -34.92 4.73
N SER A 8 10.65 -36.09 4.14
CA SER A 8 12.00 -36.67 4.04
C SER A 8 12.58 -36.49 2.64
N HIS A 9 13.84 -36.07 2.56
CA HIS A 9 14.55 -35.77 1.31
C HIS A 9 15.95 -36.39 1.33
N VAL A 10 16.46 -36.78 0.15
CA VAL A 10 17.82 -37.32 0.01
C VAL A 10 18.67 -36.32 -0.77
N LEU A 11 19.78 -35.88 -0.18
CA LEU A 11 20.74 -34.96 -0.78
C LEU A 11 22.16 -35.51 -0.59
N ASP A 12 22.92 -35.61 -1.68
CA ASP A 12 24.29 -36.14 -1.66
C ASP A 12 24.42 -37.50 -0.93
N GLY A 13 23.41 -38.36 -1.07
CA GLY A 13 23.36 -39.68 -0.43
C GLY A 13 23.03 -39.68 1.07
N SER A 14 22.79 -38.51 1.68
CA SER A 14 22.34 -38.36 3.06
C SER A 14 20.85 -38.09 3.11
N THR A 15 20.16 -38.63 4.13
CA THR A 15 18.73 -38.40 4.33
C THR A 15 18.51 -37.27 5.33
N TYR A 16 17.63 -36.34 4.97
CA TYR A 16 17.24 -35.18 5.74
C TYR A 16 15.75 -35.19 6.01
N ILE A 17 15.35 -34.65 7.16
CA ILE A 17 13.99 -34.23 7.45
C ILE A 17 13.93 -32.72 7.19
N MET A 18 12.88 -32.31 6.50
CA MET A 18 12.54 -30.91 6.31
C MET A 18 11.24 -30.62 7.02
N ASP A 19 11.31 -29.77 8.05
CA ASP A 19 10.16 -29.27 8.77
C ASP A 19 9.68 -27.98 8.13
N TYR A 20 8.37 -27.90 7.94
CA TYR A 20 7.66 -26.77 7.36
C TYR A 20 6.72 -26.17 8.40
N ARG A 21 6.72 -24.85 8.53
CA ARG A 21 5.77 -24.07 9.33
C ARG A 21 5.15 -22.98 8.48
N PHE A 22 3.86 -22.77 8.66
CA PHE A 22 3.11 -21.69 8.01
C PHE A 22 2.02 -21.14 8.95
N GLU A 23 1.96 -19.83 9.12
CA GLU A 23 0.99 -19.19 10.01
C GLU A 23 0.66 -17.77 9.57
N CYS A 24 -0.50 -17.27 9.96
CA CYS A 24 -0.82 -15.85 9.80
C CYS A 24 0.07 -15.02 10.73
N ASN A 25 0.63 -13.92 10.22
CA ASN A 25 1.37 -13.00 11.07
C ASN A 25 0.41 -12.37 12.10
N SER A 26 0.84 -12.33 13.37
CA SER A 26 -0.03 -11.90 14.47
C SER A 26 -0.36 -10.40 14.45
N GLU A 27 0.44 -9.60 13.75
CA GLU A 27 0.34 -8.13 13.75
C GLU A 27 -0.02 -7.57 12.36
N ALA A 28 0.15 -8.34 11.29
CA ALA A 28 -0.14 -7.94 9.91
C ALA A 28 -1.04 -8.97 9.18
N LEU A 29 -2.34 -8.68 9.08
CA LEU A 29 -3.36 -9.61 8.58
C LEU A 29 -3.18 -10.03 7.11
N GLY A 30 -2.58 -9.18 6.30
CA GLY A 30 -2.26 -9.46 4.90
C GLY A 30 -0.96 -10.24 4.72
N LEU A 31 -0.30 -10.70 5.79
CA LEU A 31 0.98 -11.41 5.72
C LEU A 31 0.91 -12.77 6.41
N PHE A 32 1.49 -13.78 5.77
CA PHE A 32 1.64 -15.12 6.33
C PHE A 32 3.11 -15.50 6.39
N ASP A 33 3.56 -15.90 7.57
CA ASP A 33 4.93 -16.30 7.81
C ASP A 33 5.12 -17.75 7.41
N PHE A 34 6.22 -18.04 6.71
CA PHE A 34 6.63 -19.41 6.41
C PHE A 34 8.06 -19.66 6.84
N SER A 35 8.36 -20.89 7.23
CA SER A 35 9.73 -21.34 7.46
C SER A 35 9.93 -22.81 7.11
N TYR A 36 11.14 -23.10 6.63
CA TYR A 36 11.65 -24.40 6.27
C TYR A 36 12.94 -24.65 7.02
N ALA A 37 12.98 -25.69 7.85
CA ALA A 37 14.16 -26.11 8.59
C ALA A 37 14.60 -27.49 8.10
N LEU A 38 15.83 -27.59 7.59
CA LEU A 38 16.42 -28.84 7.14
C LEU A 38 17.34 -29.41 8.21
N GLN A 39 17.13 -30.68 8.58
CA GLN A 39 17.91 -31.40 9.59
C GLN A 39 18.27 -32.80 9.10
N PRO A 40 19.44 -33.35 9.47
CA PRO A 40 19.75 -34.76 9.22
C PRO A 40 18.72 -35.66 9.92
N LEU A 41 18.33 -36.78 9.29
CA LEU A 41 17.33 -37.72 9.85
C LEU A 41 17.68 -38.21 11.27
N ASN A 42 18.97 -38.36 11.57
CA ASN A 42 19.47 -38.86 12.84
C ASN A 42 19.97 -37.74 13.78
N ALA A 43 19.57 -36.49 13.54
CA ALA A 43 20.00 -35.38 14.38
C ALA A 43 19.32 -35.44 15.76
N PRO A 44 20.02 -35.04 16.85
CA PRO A 44 19.39 -34.91 18.16
C PRO A 44 18.21 -33.94 18.11
N SER A 45 17.16 -34.16 18.93
CA SER A 45 15.94 -33.33 18.95
C SER A 45 16.18 -31.83 19.17
N ASN A 46 17.35 -31.44 19.68
CA ASN A 46 17.72 -30.06 19.98
C ASN A 46 18.84 -29.51 19.07
N SER A 47 19.20 -30.20 17.98
CA SER A 47 20.21 -29.67 17.06
C SER A 47 19.65 -28.51 16.24
N SER A 48 20.46 -27.47 16.04
CA SER A 48 20.15 -26.42 15.07
C SER A 48 19.99 -27.00 13.67
N PRO A 49 19.06 -26.48 12.84
CA PRO A 49 18.95 -26.90 11.46
C PRO A 49 20.23 -26.61 10.69
N ILE A 50 20.57 -27.50 9.76
CA ILE A 50 21.75 -27.34 8.89
C ILE A 50 21.49 -26.33 7.77
N ALA A 51 20.22 -26.08 7.46
CA ALA A 51 19.80 -25.01 6.57
C ALA A 51 18.40 -24.53 6.97
N LEU A 52 18.18 -23.23 6.83
CA LEU A 52 16.92 -22.56 7.12
C LEU A 52 16.56 -21.67 5.93
N ALA A 53 15.27 -21.62 5.59
CA ALA A 53 14.71 -20.60 4.74
C ALA A 53 13.39 -20.10 5.34
N SER A 54 13.18 -18.79 5.36
CA SER A 54 11.93 -18.21 5.85
C SER A 54 11.57 -16.92 5.13
N GLY A 55 10.32 -16.48 5.34
CA GLY A 55 9.84 -15.24 4.79
C GLY A 55 8.33 -15.10 4.91
N HIS A 56 7.75 -14.35 3.98
CA HIS A 56 6.34 -13.96 4.02
C HIS A 56 5.62 -14.27 2.69
N VAL A 57 4.36 -14.67 2.79
CA VAL A 57 3.39 -14.56 1.70
C VAL A 57 2.60 -13.30 1.94
N ILE A 58 2.79 -12.31 1.07
CA ILE A 58 2.18 -10.98 1.16
C ILE A 58 0.97 -10.97 0.23
N LEU A 59 -0.21 -10.74 0.81
CA LEU A 59 -1.47 -10.61 0.08
C LEU A 59 -1.57 -9.21 -0.53
N ARG A 60 -0.70 -8.91 -1.50
CA ARG A 60 -0.54 -7.55 -2.05
C ARG A 60 -1.84 -6.97 -2.56
N ASP A 61 -2.63 -7.75 -3.31
CA ASP A 61 -3.91 -7.27 -3.84
C ASP A 61 -4.86 -6.87 -2.69
N TYR A 62 -5.00 -7.70 -1.66
CA TYR A 62 -5.77 -7.39 -0.45
C TYR A 62 -5.26 -6.13 0.26
N LEU A 63 -3.95 -6.01 0.46
CA LEU A 63 -3.35 -4.84 1.12
C LEU A 63 -3.50 -3.56 0.30
N GLY A 64 -3.39 -3.67 -1.02
CA GLY A 64 -3.56 -2.56 -1.95
C GLY A 64 -5.00 -2.09 -2.03
N ALA A 65 -5.92 -3.05 -2.05
CA ALA A 65 -7.36 -2.89 -2.03
C ALA A 65 -7.84 -2.22 -0.73
N SER A 66 -7.41 -2.73 0.42
CA SER A 66 -7.69 -2.17 1.76
C SER A 66 -6.90 -0.91 2.11
N ARG A 67 -6.00 -0.43 1.22
CA ARG A 67 -5.09 0.72 1.46
C ARG A 67 -4.18 0.57 2.68
N ARG A 68 -3.88 -0.67 3.07
CA ARG A 68 -3.01 -1.01 4.21
C ARG A 68 -1.59 -1.40 3.83
N TRP A 69 -1.25 -1.34 2.54
CA TRP A 69 0.07 -1.70 2.01
C TRP A 69 1.25 -1.23 2.88
N TYR A 70 1.42 0.08 3.07
CA TYR A 70 2.54 0.58 3.86
C TYR A 70 2.42 0.26 5.35
N ALA A 71 1.21 0.34 5.90
CA ALA A 71 0.97 0.15 7.33
C ALA A 71 1.29 -1.29 7.76
N GLU A 72 0.95 -2.29 6.95
CA GLU A 72 1.21 -3.69 7.26
C GLU A 72 2.60 -4.17 6.84
N MET A 73 3.18 -3.59 5.79
CA MET A 73 4.54 -3.95 5.35
C MET A 73 5.64 -3.43 6.30
N ASP A 74 5.38 -2.40 7.09
CA ASP A 74 6.33 -1.84 8.08
C ASP A 74 6.44 -2.69 9.36
N ILE A 75 5.48 -3.58 9.61
CA ILE A 75 5.35 -4.33 10.87
C ILE A 75 6.38 -5.47 11.01
N PRO A 76 6.57 -6.38 10.03
CA PRO A 76 7.34 -7.61 10.27
C PRO A 76 8.85 -7.40 10.33
N SER A 77 9.38 -6.55 9.44
CA SER A 77 10.82 -6.43 9.21
C SER A 77 11.19 -5.14 8.47
N GLN A 78 12.47 -4.75 8.54
CA GLN A 78 12.98 -3.63 7.74
C GLN A 78 12.94 -3.96 6.24
N GLU A 79 13.13 -5.23 5.89
CA GLU A 79 13.13 -5.73 4.52
C GLU A 79 11.75 -5.59 3.85
N THR A 80 10.66 -5.91 4.57
CA THR A 80 9.29 -5.69 4.09
C THR A 80 8.98 -4.21 3.96
N ALA A 81 9.42 -3.38 4.92
CA ALA A 81 9.25 -1.93 4.87
C ALA A 81 9.95 -1.33 3.63
N GLU A 82 11.20 -1.70 3.39
CA GLU A 82 11.98 -1.23 2.22
C GLU A 82 11.40 -1.74 0.89
N LEU A 83 10.89 -2.98 0.86
CA LEU A 83 10.20 -3.52 -0.32
C LEU A 83 8.98 -2.67 -0.66
N SER A 84 8.23 -2.24 0.36
CA SER A 84 6.99 -1.48 0.17
C SER A 84 7.20 -0.19 -0.65
N PHE A 85 8.38 0.43 -0.57
CA PHE A 85 8.72 1.66 -1.29
C PHE A 85 8.95 1.48 -2.79
N LEU A 86 9.04 0.24 -3.30
CA LEU A 86 9.01 -0.03 -4.74
C LEU A 86 7.61 0.12 -5.34
N PHE A 87 6.59 0.14 -4.48
CA PHE A 87 5.19 0.16 -4.87
C PHE A 87 4.52 1.47 -4.44
N ASP A 88 3.34 1.73 -4.98
CA ASP A 88 2.44 2.79 -4.53
C ASP A 88 1.59 2.33 -3.33
N ALA A 89 0.70 3.21 -2.84
CA ALA A 89 -0.19 2.88 -1.72
C ALA A 89 -1.19 1.75 -2.01
N ARG A 90 -1.30 1.31 -3.28
CA ARG A 90 -2.14 0.20 -3.74
C ARG A 90 -1.31 -1.05 -4.00
N GLY A 91 -0.04 -1.08 -3.61
CA GLY A 91 0.85 -2.19 -3.92
C GLY A 91 1.14 -2.35 -5.42
N ARG A 92 1.00 -1.30 -6.24
CA ARG A 92 1.36 -1.35 -7.67
C ARG A 92 2.79 -0.89 -7.88
N LEU A 93 3.54 -1.58 -8.74
CA LEU A 93 4.93 -1.22 -9.01
C LEU A 93 4.98 0.19 -9.59
N LEU A 94 5.85 1.04 -9.03
CA LEU A 94 5.95 2.42 -9.48
C LEU A 94 6.47 2.51 -10.92
N ASP A 95 5.91 3.44 -11.70
CA ASP A 95 6.30 3.68 -13.10
C ASP A 95 7.80 3.97 -13.28
N GLU A 96 8.47 4.48 -12.24
CA GLU A 96 9.92 4.71 -12.27
C GLU A 96 10.71 3.41 -12.50
N TYR A 97 10.21 2.26 -12.03
CA TYR A 97 10.80 0.94 -12.26
C TYR A 97 10.34 0.26 -13.55
N VAL A 98 9.32 0.78 -14.22
CA VAL A 98 8.79 0.23 -15.49
C VAL A 98 9.32 1.02 -16.68
N SER A 99 9.05 2.33 -16.67
CA SER A 99 9.30 3.23 -17.80
C SER A 99 10.52 4.13 -17.58
N GLY A 100 11.05 4.20 -16.36
CA GLY A 100 12.19 5.06 -16.03
C GLY A 100 13.45 4.69 -16.79
N LEU A 101 14.07 5.67 -17.47
CA LEU A 101 15.27 5.46 -18.30
C LEU A 101 16.44 4.82 -17.53
N TYR A 102 16.54 5.11 -16.23
CA TYR A 102 17.60 4.60 -15.38
C TYR A 102 17.09 3.50 -14.44
N LEU A 103 16.00 3.77 -13.73
CA LEU A 103 15.48 2.89 -12.68
C LEU A 103 14.88 1.58 -13.21
N ARG A 104 14.46 1.48 -14.47
CA ARG A 104 13.93 0.22 -15.04
C ARG A 104 14.94 -0.92 -15.12
N GLY A 105 16.24 -0.65 -14.95
CA GLY A 105 17.27 -1.68 -15.05
C GLY A 105 17.26 -2.39 -16.41
N SER A 106 17.15 -3.72 -16.39
CA SER A 106 17.05 -4.55 -17.61
C SER A 106 15.69 -4.40 -18.32
N GLY A 107 14.65 -3.94 -17.62
CA GLY A 107 13.29 -3.84 -18.16
C GLY A 107 12.59 -5.18 -18.37
N VAL A 108 13.11 -6.27 -17.77
CA VAL A 108 12.45 -7.60 -17.80
C VAL A 108 11.28 -7.71 -16.85
N TRP A 109 11.09 -6.70 -16.00
CA TRP A 109 9.98 -6.58 -15.07
C TRP A 109 9.14 -5.34 -15.41
N GLY A 110 7.83 -5.48 -15.35
CA GLY A 110 6.85 -4.44 -15.61
C GLY A 110 5.68 -4.49 -14.62
N HIS A 111 4.50 -4.11 -15.10
CA HIS A 111 3.29 -4.04 -14.27
C HIS A 111 2.78 -5.42 -13.81
N GLU A 112 3.30 -6.53 -14.32
CA GLU A 112 3.00 -7.87 -13.80
C GLU A 112 3.40 -8.02 -12.32
N LEU A 113 4.33 -7.20 -11.83
CA LEU A 113 4.65 -7.14 -10.40
C LEU A 113 3.56 -6.45 -9.56
N SER A 114 2.56 -5.85 -10.18
CA SER A 114 1.46 -5.13 -9.53
C SER A 114 0.24 -6.01 -9.24
N GLU A 115 0.25 -7.27 -9.67
CA GLU A 115 -0.89 -8.23 -9.53
C GLU A 115 -0.51 -9.54 -8.80
N GLY A 116 -1.45 -10.14 -8.08
CA GLY A 116 -1.28 -11.37 -7.31
C GLY A 116 -0.58 -11.26 -5.95
N SER A 117 -0.47 -12.37 -5.21
CA SER A 117 0.28 -12.38 -3.94
C SER A 117 1.80 -12.48 -4.20
N ILE A 118 2.62 -11.93 -3.30
CA ILE A 118 4.09 -11.99 -3.38
C ILE A 118 4.60 -13.05 -2.41
N LEU A 119 5.49 -13.93 -2.89
CA LEU A 119 6.30 -14.78 -2.03
C LEU A 119 7.64 -14.08 -1.72
N LEU A 120 7.80 -13.48 -0.55
CA LEU A 120 9.04 -12.82 -0.14
C LEU A 120 9.92 -13.77 0.69
N VAL A 121 11.13 -14.05 0.22
CA VAL A 121 12.15 -14.77 0.99
C VAL A 121 13.03 -13.77 1.72
N THR A 122 13.08 -13.84 3.05
CA THR A 122 13.83 -12.92 3.90
C THR A 122 15.09 -13.55 4.50
N ASP A 123 15.04 -14.83 4.88
CA ASP A 123 16.21 -15.57 5.39
C ASP A 123 16.51 -16.77 4.49
N LEU A 124 17.79 -16.96 4.20
CA LEU A 124 18.34 -18.19 3.67
C LEU A 124 19.73 -18.42 4.28
N SER A 125 19.82 -19.41 5.16
CA SER A 125 21.07 -19.73 5.85
C SER A 125 21.43 -21.21 5.71
N VAL A 126 22.74 -21.47 5.65
CA VAL A 126 23.32 -22.82 5.61
C VAL A 126 24.47 -22.85 6.61
N GLU A 127 24.46 -23.86 7.47
CA GLU A 127 25.47 -24.11 8.48
C GLU A 127 26.84 -24.31 7.83
N GLU A 128 27.88 -23.75 8.45
CA GLU A 128 29.19 -23.55 7.83
C GLU A 128 29.80 -24.86 7.30
N SER A 129 29.66 -25.96 8.05
CA SER A 129 30.20 -27.28 7.67
C SER A 129 29.49 -27.93 6.46
N TYR A 130 28.31 -27.41 6.09
CA TYR A 130 27.49 -27.87 4.97
C TYR A 130 27.50 -26.91 3.77
N ARG A 131 28.18 -25.77 3.86
CA ARG A 131 28.32 -24.82 2.74
C ARG A 131 29.10 -25.44 1.57
N GLY A 132 28.86 -24.93 0.36
CA GLY A 132 29.52 -25.41 -0.87
C GLY A 132 28.95 -26.70 -1.47
N ARG A 133 27.94 -27.32 -0.84
CA ARG A 133 27.29 -28.55 -1.31
C ARG A 133 25.99 -28.32 -2.10
N GLY A 134 25.68 -27.07 -2.44
CA GLY A 134 24.45 -26.73 -3.16
C GLY A 134 23.15 -26.77 -2.33
N ILE A 135 23.22 -27.07 -1.03
CA ILE A 135 22.05 -27.17 -0.13
C ILE A 135 21.18 -25.90 -0.15
N GLY A 136 21.79 -24.71 -0.10
CA GLY A 136 21.02 -23.45 -0.13
C GLY A 136 20.27 -23.24 -1.45
N THR A 137 20.88 -23.58 -2.59
CA THR A 137 20.22 -23.55 -3.91
C THR A 137 19.09 -24.57 -3.99
N TRP A 138 19.31 -25.77 -3.45
CA TRP A 138 18.28 -26.81 -3.40
C TRP A 138 17.09 -26.37 -2.54
N LEU A 139 17.34 -25.90 -1.32
CA LEU A 139 16.29 -25.46 -0.39
C LEU A 139 15.49 -24.31 -0.99
N LEU A 140 16.16 -23.30 -1.56
CA LEU A 140 15.48 -22.19 -2.23
C LEU A 140 14.65 -22.69 -3.42
N THR A 141 15.16 -23.59 -4.24
CA THR A 141 14.38 -24.18 -5.35
C THR A 141 13.15 -24.94 -4.83
N HIS A 142 13.28 -25.64 -3.71
CA HIS A 142 12.20 -26.36 -3.07
C HIS A 142 11.10 -25.41 -2.59
N VAL A 143 11.46 -24.35 -1.84
CA VAL A 143 10.54 -23.29 -1.40
C VAL A 143 9.75 -22.73 -2.60
N LEU A 144 10.40 -22.45 -3.72
CA LEU A 144 9.77 -21.84 -4.89
C LEU A 144 8.89 -22.81 -5.70
N SER A 145 9.01 -24.12 -5.45
CA SER A 145 8.27 -25.16 -6.16
C SER A 145 7.03 -25.64 -5.39
N GLU A 146 6.93 -25.32 -4.11
CA GLU A 146 5.88 -25.85 -3.22
C GLU A 146 4.53 -25.14 -3.42
N PRO A 147 3.48 -25.85 -3.89
CA PRO A 147 2.15 -25.28 -4.04
C PRO A 147 1.50 -24.93 -2.70
N ALA A 148 1.98 -25.46 -1.57
CA ALA A 148 1.46 -25.21 -0.23
C ALA A 148 1.75 -23.78 0.26
N ILE A 149 2.89 -23.18 -0.10
CA ILE A 149 3.19 -21.78 0.26
C ILE A 149 2.25 -20.82 -0.49
N ALA A 150 1.83 -21.20 -1.70
CA ALA A 150 0.99 -20.35 -2.52
C ALA A 150 -0.48 -20.27 -2.05
N ARG A 151 -0.87 -20.99 -0.99
CA ARG A 151 -2.25 -20.99 -0.49
C ARG A 151 -2.30 -21.15 1.04
N PRO A 152 -2.87 -20.20 1.79
CA PRO A 152 -3.24 -20.44 3.18
C PRO A 152 -4.22 -21.61 3.26
N PRO A 153 -4.26 -22.32 4.41
CA PRO A 153 -5.24 -23.38 4.63
C PRO A 153 -6.66 -22.92 4.31
N ALA A 154 -7.47 -23.77 3.67
CA ALA A 154 -8.83 -23.45 3.25
C ALA A 154 -9.74 -22.95 4.39
N THR A 155 -9.43 -23.33 5.63
CA THR A 155 -10.11 -22.85 6.84
C THR A 155 -9.96 -21.36 7.08
N GLN A 156 -8.90 -20.72 6.56
CA GLN A 156 -8.62 -19.29 6.72
C GLN A 156 -9.19 -18.43 5.59
N TRP A 157 -9.67 -19.04 4.49
CA TRP A 157 -10.24 -18.31 3.35
C TRP A 157 -11.51 -17.53 3.71
N ARG A 158 -12.22 -17.91 4.77
CA ARG A 158 -13.42 -17.19 5.23
C ARG A 158 -13.12 -15.81 5.83
N LEU A 159 -11.89 -15.60 6.31
CA LEU A 159 -11.43 -14.30 6.85
C LEU A 159 -10.76 -13.43 5.79
N LEU A 160 -10.45 -14.01 4.62
CA LEU A 160 -9.65 -13.41 3.57
C LEU A 160 -10.48 -13.45 2.29
N HIS A 161 -11.25 -12.39 2.04
CA HIS A 161 -11.98 -12.24 0.79
C HIS A 161 -11.29 -11.19 -0.09
N PRO A 162 -10.85 -11.55 -1.30
CA PRO A 162 -10.83 -12.90 -1.90
C PRO A 162 -9.73 -13.81 -1.30
N PRO A 163 -9.87 -15.15 -1.37
CA PRO A 163 -8.82 -16.08 -0.94
C PRO A 163 -7.56 -15.77 -1.76
N PRO A 164 -6.38 -15.73 -1.13
CA PRO A 164 -5.21 -15.19 -1.81
C PRO A 164 -4.88 -16.03 -3.03
N ALA A 165 -4.78 -15.32 -4.16
CA ALA A 165 -4.33 -15.89 -5.41
C ALA A 165 -2.94 -16.50 -5.21
N LYS A 166 -2.71 -17.66 -5.86
CA LYS A 166 -1.39 -18.32 -5.89
C LYS A 166 -0.32 -17.29 -6.23
N CYS A 167 0.77 -17.23 -5.46
CA CYS A 167 1.92 -16.40 -5.78
C CYS A 167 2.42 -16.70 -7.21
N ASP A 168 2.43 -15.67 -8.06
CA ASP A 168 3.00 -15.72 -9.41
C ASP A 168 4.46 -15.31 -9.41
N ILE A 169 4.85 -14.51 -8.42
CA ILE A 169 6.17 -13.93 -8.29
C ILE A 169 6.73 -14.23 -6.90
N ALA A 170 8.01 -14.62 -6.86
CA ALA A 170 8.80 -14.58 -5.64
C ALA A 170 9.74 -13.38 -5.66
N MET A 171 9.99 -12.79 -4.49
CA MET A 171 10.91 -11.67 -4.29
C MET A 171 11.91 -11.99 -3.19
N ALA A 172 13.06 -11.33 -3.21
CA ALA A 172 14.08 -11.44 -2.17
C ALA A 172 14.99 -10.21 -2.17
N TRP A 173 15.60 -9.91 -1.03
CA TRP A 173 16.74 -9.00 -0.92
C TRP A 173 18.00 -9.83 -0.64
N PRO A 174 18.79 -10.18 -1.66
CA PRO A 174 19.98 -11.01 -1.48
C PRO A 174 21.13 -10.20 -0.88
N ALA A 175 21.13 -10.05 0.45
CA ALA A 175 22.21 -9.46 1.23
C ALA A 175 22.82 -10.49 2.19
N GLY A 176 24.10 -10.31 2.55
CA GLY A 176 24.71 -11.05 3.65
C GLY A 176 24.05 -10.69 4.99
N ALA A 177 24.10 -11.61 5.95
CA ALA A 177 23.54 -11.37 7.28
C ALA A 177 24.40 -10.31 8.01
N GLY A 178 24.01 -9.05 7.92
CA GLY A 178 24.71 -7.92 8.51
C GLY A 178 24.55 -7.84 10.02
N GLY A 179 25.39 -8.56 10.78
CA GLY A 179 25.48 -8.40 12.23
C GLY A 179 26.23 -7.13 12.64
N ALA A 180 25.83 -6.52 13.76
CA ALA A 180 26.57 -5.41 14.36
C ALA A 180 28.03 -5.83 14.63
N GLY A 181 28.98 -5.22 13.92
CA GLY A 181 30.41 -5.51 14.03
C GLY A 181 31.00 -6.39 12.92
N MET A 182 30.21 -6.87 11.96
CA MET A 182 30.76 -7.55 10.79
C MET A 182 31.59 -6.58 9.92
N PRO A 183 32.84 -6.93 9.54
CA PRO A 183 33.64 -6.08 8.64
C PRO A 183 32.95 -5.89 7.29
N ALA A 184 33.01 -4.68 6.73
CA ALA A 184 32.38 -4.36 5.44
C ALA A 184 32.82 -5.27 4.28
N GLU A 185 34.07 -5.74 4.30
CA GLU A 185 34.59 -6.68 3.30
C GLU A 185 33.93 -8.07 3.42
N GLN A 186 33.71 -8.54 4.66
CA GLN A 186 33.04 -9.82 4.91
C GLN A 186 31.57 -9.75 4.49
N HIS A 187 30.87 -8.69 4.89
CA HIS A 187 29.49 -8.45 4.48
C HIS A 187 29.37 -8.41 2.93
N ARG A 188 30.30 -7.74 2.24
CA ARG A 188 30.34 -7.72 0.78
C ARG A 188 30.52 -9.12 0.17
N LYS A 189 31.43 -9.94 0.71
CA LYS A 189 31.63 -11.32 0.25
C LYS A 189 30.38 -12.16 0.43
N GLU A 190 29.69 -12.02 1.56
CA GLU A 190 28.44 -12.74 1.85
C GLU A 190 27.31 -12.29 0.93
N SER A 191 27.14 -10.99 0.71
CA SER A 191 26.19 -10.45 -0.28
C SER A 191 26.49 -10.96 -1.69
N ASP A 192 27.75 -11.00 -2.11
CA ASP A 192 28.14 -11.54 -3.43
C ASP A 192 27.78 -13.04 -3.56
N VAL A 193 27.89 -13.81 -2.48
CA VAL A 193 27.46 -15.22 -2.43
C VAL A 193 25.94 -15.33 -2.52
N ALA A 194 25.20 -14.51 -1.77
CA ALA A 194 23.74 -14.46 -1.81
C ALA A 194 23.25 -14.12 -3.23
N VAL A 195 23.76 -13.03 -3.83
CA VAL A 195 23.41 -12.62 -5.20
C VAL A 195 23.66 -13.74 -6.22
N ARG A 196 24.82 -14.40 -6.16
CA ARG A 196 25.11 -15.55 -7.05
C ARG A 196 24.13 -16.70 -6.84
N THR A 197 23.78 -16.99 -5.59
CA THR A 197 22.87 -18.08 -5.23
C THR A 197 21.47 -17.82 -5.78
N PHE A 198 20.90 -16.63 -5.56
CA PHE A 198 19.58 -16.26 -6.08
C PHE A 198 19.56 -16.19 -7.61
N ARG A 199 20.59 -15.61 -8.25
CA ARG A 199 20.70 -15.58 -9.73
C ARG A 199 20.73 -16.97 -10.34
N ARG A 200 21.41 -17.93 -9.69
CA ARG A 200 21.47 -19.33 -10.15
C ARG A 200 20.10 -20.02 -10.16
N VAL A 201 19.18 -19.60 -9.29
CA VAL A 201 17.79 -20.12 -9.24
C VAL A 201 16.85 -19.34 -10.18
N GLY A 202 17.35 -18.33 -10.90
CA GLY A 202 16.59 -17.58 -11.89
C GLY A 202 16.02 -16.26 -11.39
N PHE A 203 16.40 -15.80 -10.19
CA PHE A 203 16.04 -14.45 -9.73
C PHE A 203 16.80 -13.38 -10.53
N ARG A 204 16.14 -12.29 -10.86
CA ARG A 204 16.72 -11.10 -11.50
C ARG A 204 16.25 -9.82 -10.80
N ARG A 205 17.08 -8.78 -10.84
CA ARG A 205 16.84 -7.54 -10.11
C ARG A 205 15.58 -6.82 -10.61
N ILE A 206 14.78 -6.28 -9.69
CA ILE A 206 13.65 -5.41 -10.01
C ILE A 206 14.20 -4.02 -10.30
N GLY A 207 14.27 -3.68 -11.58
CA GLY A 207 14.88 -2.45 -12.04
C GLY A 207 16.34 -2.32 -11.58
N ARG A 208 16.64 -1.25 -10.85
CA ARG A 208 17.93 -1.04 -10.17
C ARG A 208 17.82 -1.02 -8.64
N SER A 209 16.75 -1.58 -8.09
CA SER A 209 16.56 -1.70 -6.65
C SER A 209 17.47 -2.76 -6.03
N VAL A 210 17.47 -2.86 -4.69
CA VAL A 210 18.15 -3.95 -3.97
C VAL A 210 17.44 -5.29 -4.08
N PHE A 211 16.17 -5.28 -4.50
CA PHE A 211 15.31 -6.45 -4.57
C PHE A 211 15.41 -7.20 -5.89
N PHE A 212 15.23 -8.50 -5.81
CA PHE A 212 15.16 -9.42 -6.93
C PHE A 212 13.76 -10.01 -7.00
N ALA A 213 13.31 -10.35 -8.19
CA ALA A 213 12.10 -11.10 -8.44
C ALA A 213 12.39 -12.37 -9.27
N ARG A 214 11.47 -13.32 -9.24
CA ARG A 214 11.46 -14.53 -10.07
C ARG A 214 10.02 -14.91 -10.41
N ALA A 215 9.76 -15.20 -11.69
CA ALA A 215 8.49 -15.73 -12.13
C ALA A 215 8.37 -17.20 -11.69
N LEU A 216 7.24 -17.56 -11.08
CA LEU A 216 7.01 -18.91 -10.55
C LEU A 216 6.24 -19.79 -11.54
N LYS A 217 5.30 -19.21 -12.31
CA LYS A 217 4.40 -19.97 -13.19
C LYS A 217 4.74 -19.87 -14.67
N ASP A 218 5.25 -18.73 -15.13
CA ASP A 218 5.59 -18.53 -16.55
C ASP A 218 7.05 -18.98 -16.82
N PRO A 219 7.27 -20.17 -17.40
CA PRO A 219 8.62 -20.65 -17.71
C PRO A 219 9.26 -19.89 -18.87
N SER A 220 8.47 -19.15 -19.66
CA SER A 220 8.92 -18.34 -20.78
C SER A 220 9.20 -16.89 -20.40
N HIS A 221 9.02 -16.54 -19.12
CA HIS A 221 9.21 -15.19 -18.65
C HIS A 221 10.64 -14.69 -18.95
N PRO A 222 10.82 -13.46 -19.50
CA PRO A 222 12.13 -12.96 -19.92
C PRO A 222 13.20 -13.01 -18.83
N SER A 223 12.82 -12.79 -17.57
CA SER A 223 13.75 -12.85 -16.43
C SER A 223 14.42 -14.22 -16.23
N LEU A 224 13.79 -15.32 -16.62
CA LEU A 224 14.38 -16.66 -16.54
C LEU A 224 15.42 -16.91 -17.65
N SER A 225 15.30 -16.20 -18.77
CA SER A 225 16.23 -16.28 -19.90
C SER A 225 17.37 -15.27 -19.86
N LEU A 226 17.22 -14.19 -19.07
CA LEU A 226 18.23 -13.14 -18.93
C LEU A 226 19.51 -13.72 -18.29
N PRO A 227 20.70 -13.64 -18.92
CA PRO A 227 21.95 -14.07 -18.30
C PRO A 227 22.27 -13.30 -17.00
N ALA A 228 23.02 -13.92 -16.09
CA ALA A 228 23.34 -13.32 -14.79
C ALA A 228 24.27 -12.10 -14.90
N GLU A 229 25.08 -12.07 -15.96
CA GLU A 229 25.98 -10.99 -16.37
C GLU A 229 25.24 -9.78 -16.97
N ASP A 230 24.08 -10.00 -17.57
CA ASP A 230 23.22 -8.97 -18.14
C ASP A 230 22.24 -8.38 -17.12
N ASP A 231 22.12 -9.03 -15.94
CA ASP A 231 21.34 -8.52 -14.82
C ASP A 231 22.03 -7.26 -14.25
N PRO A 232 21.38 -6.08 -14.28
CA PRO A 232 21.99 -4.84 -13.87
C PRO A 232 22.56 -4.97 -12.46
N GLY A 233 23.79 -4.50 -12.29
CA GLY A 233 24.37 -4.36 -10.97
C GLY A 233 23.45 -3.55 -10.06
N GLU A 234 23.53 -3.80 -8.76
CA GLU A 234 23.03 -2.83 -7.80
C GLU A 234 23.68 -1.48 -8.14
N ILE A 235 22.94 -0.43 -7.87
CA ILE A 235 23.47 0.91 -7.94
C ILE A 235 24.71 0.97 -7.04
N THR A 236 25.88 0.92 -7.66
CA THR A 236 27.13 1.06 -6.94
C THR A 236 27.18 2.45 -6.35
N GLN A 237 27.55 2.53 -5.07
CA GLN A 237 27.97 3.80 -4.52
C GLN A 237 29.07 4.36 -5.44
N PRO A 238 28.93 5.61 -5.88
CA PRO A 238 29.94 6.27 -6.68
C PRO A 238 31.27 6.19 -5.94
N GLU A 239 32.33 5.79 -6.63
CA GLU A 239 33.66 5.96 -6.08
C GLU A 239 33.88 7.46 -5.80
N LEU A 240 34.41 7.78 -4.62
CA LEU A 240 34.77 9.13 -4.14
C LEU A 240 35.78 9.89 -5.04
N SER A 241 36.05 9.37 -6.23
CA SER A 241 37.12 9.73 -7.15
C SER A 241 36.99 11.12 -7.76
N ARG A 242 35.84 11.80 -7.63
CA ARG A 242 35.73 13.21 -8.06
C ARG A 242 36.27 14.14 -6.97
N PRO A 243 37.32 14.93 -7.25
CA PRO A 243 37.82 15.89 -6.28
C PRO A 243 36.72 16.92 -5.97
N LEU A 244 36.39 17.04 -4.68
CA LEU A 244 35.45 18.07 -4.21
C LEU A 244 36.05 19.46 -4.44
N PRO A 245 35.24 20.48 -4.75
CA PRO A 245 35.76 21.83 -4.94
C PRO A 245 36.35 22.37 -3.64
N THR A 246 37.48 23.07 -3.74
CA THR A 246 38.13 23.70 -2.58
C THR A 246 37.22 24.74 -1.94
N LEU A 247 37.17 24.78 -0.61
CA LEU A 247 36.39 25.76 0.14
C LEU A 247 37.03 27.15 0.07
N SER A 248 36.32 28.11 -0.53
CA SER A 248 36.66 29.53 -0.47
C SER A 248 36.58 30.06 0.97
N PRO A 249 37.18 31.24 1.28
CA PRO A 249 37.04 31.86 2.59
C PRO A 249 35.57 32.04 3.02
N PHE A 250 34.69 32.43 2.09
CA PHE A 250 33.26 32.56 2.37
C PHE A 250 32.60 31.22 2.68
N MET A 251 32.87 30.17 1.89
CA MET A 251 32.29 28.83 2.15
C MET A 251 32.68 28.29 3.53
N ARG A 252 33.90 28.58 4.01
CA ARG A 252 34.33 28.21 5.37
C ARG A 252 33.52 28.92 6.46
N THR A 253 33.01 30.12 6.22
CA THR A 253 32.16 30.83 7.20
C THR A 253 30.78 30.20 7.36
N LEU A 254 30.35 29.36 6.41
CA LEU A 254 29.07 28.65 6.49
C LEU A 254 29.15 27.38 7.35
N VAL A 255 30.36 26.86 7.57
CA VAL A 255 30.62 25.61 8.29
C VAL A 255 30.23 25.73 9.75
N GLN A 256 29.49 24.74 10.27
CA GLN A 256 29.20 24.61 11.70
C GLN A 256 30.05 23.50 12.33
N SER A 257 30.39 23.67 13.61
CA SER A 257 31.31 22.78 14.33
C SER A 257 30.73 21.39 14.62
N ASP A 258 29.42 21.30 14.73
CA ASP A 258 28.64 20.09 14.99
C ASP A 258 28.40 19.24 13.73
N TRP A 259 28.75 19.75 12.54
CA TRP A 259 28.58 18.99 11.30
C TRP A 259 29.60 17.85 11.15
N SER A 260 29.15 16.78 10.50
CA SER A 260 30.00 15.66 10.07
C SER A 260 31.14 16.16 9.18
N GLU A 261 32.19 15.35 9.02
CA GLU A 261 33.33 15.70 8.16
C GLU A 261 32.87 16.08 6.74
N ASN A 262 31.95 15.30 6.16
CA ASN A 262 31.39 15.59 4.83
C ASN A 262 30.56 16.89 4.84
N GLY A 263 29.76 17.12 5.88
CA GLY A 263 29.03 18.39 6.02
C GLY A 263 29.95 19.60 6.11
N ARG A 264 31.13 19.47 6.72
CA ARG A 264 32.15 20.53 6.73
C ARG A 264 32.83 20.73 5.38
N ARG A 265 32.95 19.67 4.56
CA ARG A 265 33.49 19.73 3.19
C ARG A 265 32.48 20.25 2.16
N LEU A 266 31.19 20.06 2.40
CA LEU A 266 30.06 20.50 1.57
C LEU A 266 29.06 21.30 2.41
N PRO A 267 29.45 22.51 2.86
CA PRO A 267 28.63 23.27 3.82
C PRO A 267 27.25 23.65 3.25
N LEU A 268 27.13 23.86 1.94
CA LEU A 268 25.84 24.16 1.31
C LEU A 268 24.87 22.97 1.40
N HIS A 269 25.35 21.74 1.16
CA HIS A 269 24.56 20.52 1.31
C HIS A 269 24.09 20.35 2.74
N ALA A 270 24.99 20.51 3.71
CA ALA A 270 24.66 20.42 5.13
C ALA A 270 23.63 21.49 5.54
N MET A 271 23.74 22.73 5.06
CA MET A 271 22.74 23.78 5.31
C MET A 271 21.36 23.38 4.77
N ILE A 272 21.29 22.88 3.54
CA ILE A 272 20.02 22.52 2.90
C ILE A 272 19.39 21.29 3.57
N ALA A 273 20.20 20.30 3.91
CA ALA A 273 19.76 19.06 4.52
C ALA A 273 19.41 19.20 6.01
N SER A 274 19.96 20.20 6.71
CA SER A 274 19.69 20.49 8.12
C SER A 274 18.24 20.90 8.34
N GLU A 275 17.59 20.45 9.42
CA GLU A 275 16.24 20.93 9.79
C GLU A 275 16.27 22.26 10.55
N THR A 276 17.40 22.59 11.18
CA THR A 276 17.56 23.79 12.00
C THR A 276 17.95 25.02 11.18
N CYS A 277 18.39 24.84 9.93
CA CYS A 277 18.75 25.94 9.04
C CYS A 277 17.51 26.55 8.35
N SER A 278 17.27 27.85 8.52
CA SER A 278 16.14 28.54 7.87
C SER A 278 16.38 28.74 6.37
N ASP A 279 15.29 28.74 5.59
CA ASP A 279 15.34 29.06 4.16
C ASP A 279 15.98 30.43 3.88
N SER A 280 15.70 31.44 4.72
CA SER A 280 16.29 32.78 4.59
C SER A 280 17.81 32.77 4.65
N ARG A 281 18.40 31.98 5.56
CA ARG A 281 19.84 31.85 5.70
C ARG A 281 20.47 31.12 4.51
N ILE A 282 19.80 30.08 3.99
CA ILE A 282 20.24 29.36 2.80
C ILE A 282 20.20 30.29 1.58
N LEU A 283 19.12 31.07 1.43
CA LEU A 283 18.95 32.02 0.33
C LEU A 283 19.97 33.16 0.36
N ASP A 284 20.33 33.67 1.54
CA ASP A 284 21.43 34.63 1.73
C ASP A 284 22.75 34.02 1.26
N ALA A 285 23.06 32.80 1.74
CA ALA A 285 24.28 32.10 1.37
C ALA A 285 24.37 31.88 -0.15
N LEU A 286 23.29 31.40 -0.78
CA LEU A 286 23.21 31.20 -2.24
C LEU A 286 23.37 32.49 -3.03
N SER A 287 22.89 33.62 -2.51
CA SER A 287 22.96 34.92 -3.19
C SER A 287 24.34 35.57 -3.11
N ARG A 288 25.17 35.13 -2.16
CA ARG A 288 26.54 35.62 -1.95
C ARG A 288 27.61 34.82 -2.69
N LEU A 289 27.25 33.70 -3.30
CA LEU A 289 28.16 32.92 -4.15
C LEU A 289 28.48 33.75 -5.41
N SER A 290 29.75 34.10 -5.60
CA SER A 290 30.15 35.04 -6.65
C SER A 290 31.27 34.51 -7.54
N THR A 291 32.10 33.61 -7.02
CA THR A 291 33.23 33.04 -7.78
C THR A 291 32.85 31.73 -8.48
N PRO A 292 33.49 31.37 -9.61
CA PRO A 292 33.25 30.08 -10.27
C PRO A 292 33.46 28.86 -9.36
N ALA A 293 34.45 28.94 -8.46
CA ALA A 293 34.73 27.88 -7.48
C ALA A 293 33.61 27.72 -6.46
N GLU A 294 32.99 28.81 -6.00
CA GLU A 294 31.82 28.79 -5.12
C GLU A 294 30.58 28.26 -5.83
N LEU A 295 30.33 28.71 -7.06
CA LEU A 295 29.19 28.27 -7.87
C LEU A 295 29.26 26.77 -8.23
N ALA A 296 30.46 26.19 -8.29
CA ALA A 296 30.65 24.75 -8.52
C ALA A 296 30.02 23.90 -7.40
N HIS A 297 29.97 24.40 -6.16
CA HIS A 297 29.34 23.69 -5.03
C HIS A 297 27.82 23.55 -5.18
N ILE A 298 27.17 24.35 -6.03
CA ILE A 298 25.73 24.24 -6.26
C ILE A 298 25.40 23.03 -7.16
N CYS A 299 26.37 22.56 -7.94
CA CYS A 299 26.19 21.46 -8.88
C CYS A 299 26.83 20.14 -8.43
N VAL A 300 27.69 20.17 -7.40
CA VAL A 300 28.44 18.99 -6.95
C VAL A 300 27.49 17.99 -6.27
N ALA A 301 27.62 16.73 -6.65
CA ALA A 301 26.97 15.61 -5.97
C ALA A 301 27.74 15.27 -4.69
N ASP A 302 27.04 15.04 -3.59
CA ASP A 302 27.63 14.56 -2.34
C ASP A 302 27.76 13.03 -2.38
N PRO A 303 28.98 12.46 -2.48
CA PRO A 303 29.17 11.01 -2.57
C PRO A 303 28.66 10.27 -1.33
N SER A 304 28.61 10.94 -0.17
CA SER A 304 28.13 10.37 1.08
C SER A 304 26.62 10.46 1.26
N ALA A 305 25.96 11.33 0.51
CA ALA A 305 24.51 11.48 0.50
C ALA A 305 23.93 10.93 -0.81
N MET A 306 24.31 9.71 -1.19
CA MET A 306 23.78 9.03 -2.39
C MET A 306 24.00 9.86 -3.67
N ASN A 307 25.12 10.57 -3.82
CA ASN A 307 25.34 11.50 -4.94
C ASN A 307 24.26 12.60 -5.08
N ALA A 308 23.55 12.93 -4.00
CA ALA A 308 22.57 14.00 -4.02
C ALA A 308 23.25 15.35 -4.28
N THR A 309 22.73 16.07 -5.26
CA THR A 309 23.10 17.48 -5.47
C THR A 309 22.29 18.36 -4.50
N PRO A 310 22.66 19.64 -4.31
CA PRO A 310 21.87 20.59 -3.51
C PRO A 310 20.40 20.66 -3.93
N LEU A 311 20.11 20.47 -5.22
CA LEU A 311 18.74 20.45 -5.74
C LEU A 311 17.96 19.22 -5.26
N HIS A 312 18.59 18.05 -5.19
CA HIS A 312 17.95 16.85 -4.60
C HIS A 312 17.65 17.07 -3.12
N LEU A 313 18.63 17.54 -2.35
CA LEU A 313 18.47 17.77 -0.91
C LEU A 313 17.37 18.80 -0.62
N ALA A 314 17.30 19.87 -1.42
CA ALA A 314 16.25 20.88 -1.29
C ALA A 314 14.86 20.29 -1.63
N ALA A 315 14.78 19.41 -2.63
CA ALA A 315 13.55 18.72 -2.99
C ALA A 315 13.11 17.72 -1.89
N MET A 316 14.03 16.91 -1.35
CA MET A 316 13.78 15.98 -0.23
C MET A 316 13.33 16.68 1.06
N ARG A 317 13.64 17.97 1.21
CA ARG A 317 13.21 18.80 2.34
C ARG A 317 12.02 19.70 2.02
N SER A 318 11.43 19.58 0.83
CA SER A 318 10.36 20.46 0.33
C SER A 318 10.67 21.96 0.47
N ARG A 319 11.94 22.37 0.30
CA ARG A 319 12.34 23.78 0.45
C ARG A 319 12.06 24.55 -0.83
N ALA A 320 10.79 24.91 -1.05
CA ALA A 320 10.31 25.52 -2.29
C ALA A 320 11.09 26.78 -2.70
N SER A 321 11.40 27.67 -1.76
CA SER A 321 12.14 28.91 -2.04
C SER A 321 13.59 28.63 -2.43
N VAL A 322 14.22 27.65 -1.79
CA VAL A 322 15.58 27.20 -2.09
C VAL A 322 15.64 26.54 -3.46
N VAL A 323 14.70 25.64 -3.79
CA VAL A 323 14.57 25.06 -5.15
C VAL A 323 14.33 26.17 -6.18
N LYS A 324 13.40 27.08 -5.90
CA LYS A 324 13.23 28.44 -6.45
C LYS A 324 14.54 29.01 -6.98
N LYS A 325 15.41 29.33 -6.02
CA LYS A 325 16.70 29.98 -6.22
C LYS A 325 17.71 29.11 -6.95
N LEU A 326 17.81 27.82 -6.63
CA LEU A 326 18.74 26.91 -7.29
C LEU A 326 18.45 26.80 -8.79
N LEU A 327 17.17 26.76 -9.19
CA LEU A 327 16.74 26.69 -10.58
C LEU A 327 17.03 27.98 -11.39
N THR A 328 17.38 29.10 -10.74
CA THR A 328 17.88 30.31 -11.43
C THR A 328 19.40 30.33 -11.60
N THR A 329 20.09 29.27 -11.19
CA THR A 329 21.55 29.12 -11.29
C THR A 329 21.91 27.96 -12.23
N ASN A 330 23.20 27.64 -12.35
CA ASN A 330 23.67 26.48 -13.11
C ASN A 330 23.12 25.14 -12.60
N ALA A 331 22.60 25.09 -11.37
CA ALA A 331 21.94 23.90 -10.83
C ALA A 331 20.65 23.53 -11.57
N ARG A 332 20.10 24.40 -12.42
CA ARG A 332 18.97 24.06 -13.31
C ARG A 332 19.27 22.84 -14.17
N GLY A 333 20.52 22.65 -14.61
CA GLY A 333 20.93 21.45 -15.36
C GLY A 333 20.76 20.15 -14.57
N ASN A 334 20.69 20.23 -13.24
CA ASN A 334 20.60 19.07 -12.36
C ASN A 334 19.17 18.52 -12.18
N VAL A 335 18.15 19.10 -12.83
CA VAL A 335 16.78 18.55 -12.78
C VAL A 335 16.67 17.15 -13.40
N PHE A 336 17.63 16.78 -14.26
CA PHE A 336 17.75 15.45 -14.86
C PHE A 336 18.97 14.67 -14.34
N THR A 337 19.72 15.23 -13.38
CA THR A 337 20.82 14.51 -12.73
C THR A 337 20.22 13.51 -11.78
N ALA A 338 20.58 12.24 -11.91
CA ALA A 338 20.20 11.21 -10.96
C ALA A 338 21.15 11.17 -9.75
N THR A 339 20.60 10.87 -8.58
CA THR A 339 21.34 10.33 -7.43
C THR A 339 22.08 9.05 -7.80
N ALA A 340 22.91 8.55 -6.88
CA ALA A 340 23.41 7.19 -6.92
C ALA A 340 22.22 6.27 -7.21
N HIS A 341 21.15 6.33 -6.40
CA HIS A 341 19.96 5.50 -6.56
C HIS A 341 19.11 5.77 -7.82
N GLY A 342 19.59 6.54 -8.80
CA GLY A 342 18.86 6.71 -10.05
C GLY A 342 17.69 7.68 -9.98
N ARG A 343 17.43 8.24 -8.80
CA ARG A 343 16.33 9.17 -8.55
C ARG A 343 16.72 10.59 -8.95
N LEU A 344 15.86 11.25 -9.70
CA LEU A 344 15.92 12.67 -9.99
C LEU A 344 15.45 13.50 -8.77
N PRO A 345 15.67 14.83 -8.75
CA PRO A 345 15.13 15.68 -7.69
C PRO A 345 13.61 15.58 -7.54
N LEU A 346 12.88 15.43 -8.66
CA LEU A 346 11.43 15.26 -8.65
C LEU A 346 11.03 13.93 -8.00
N ASP A 347 11.71 12.83 -8.34
CA ASP A 347 11.43 11.50 -7.78
C ASP A 347 11.69 11.49 -6.26
N CYS A 348 12.74 12.16 -5.80
CA CYS A 348 13.02 12.35 -4.37
C CYS A 348 11.89 13.09 -3.65
N LEU A 349 11.34 14.15 -4.25
CA LEU A 349 10.19 14.87 -3.69
C LEU A 349 8.93 14.00 -3.71
N GLN A 350 8.65 13.30 -4.81
CA GLN A 350 7.46 12.45 -4.93
C GLN A 350 7.49 11.30 -3.94
N ARG A 351 8.66 10.68 -3.70
CA ARG A 351 8.85 9.69 -2.64
C ARG A 351 8.47 10.27 -1.27
N LYS A 352 9.04 11.42 -0.91
CA LYS A 352 8.72 12.12 0.35
C LYS A 352 7.21 12.41 0.47
N MET A 353 6.58 12.91 -0.59
CA MET A 353 5.15 13.20 -0.61
C MET A 353 4.32 11.94 -0.35
N ARG A 354 4.67 10.80 -0.97
CA ARG A 354 4.02 9.50 -0.73
C ARG A 354 4.22 9.02 0.70
N GLU A 355 5.44 9.13 1.24
CA GLU A 355 5.76 8.79 2.64
C GLU A 355 4.93 9.63 3.62
N GLU A 356 4.77 10.94 3.38
CA GLU A 356 3.93 11.83 4.20
C GLU A 356 2.45 11.42 4.17
N LYS A 357 1.92 11.02 2.99
CA LYS A 357 0.55 10.52 2.85
C LYS A 357 0.38 9.17 3.57
N ALA A 358 1.31 8.24 3.37
CA ALA A 358 1.32 6.92 3.98
C ALA A 358 1.39 7.00 5.52
N PHE A 359 2.25 7.88 6.04
CA PHE A 359 2.36 8.13 7.48
C PHE A 359 1.05 8.67 8.08
N ALA A 360 0.37 9.60 7.39
CA ALA A 360 -0.92 10.10 7.86
C ALA A 360 -1.97 8.99 7.95
N SER A 361 -1.97 8.06 6.99
CA SER A 361 -2.83 6.87 7.00
C SER A 361 -2.47 5.91 8.13
N SER A 362 -1.19 5.61 8.36
CA SER A 362 -0.75 4.64 9.37
C SER A 362 -1.03 5.08 10.80
N VAL A 363 -0.91 6.38 11.09
CA VAL A 363 -1.26 6.93 12.42
C VAL A 363 -2.77 7.18 12.61
N GLY A 364 -3.60 6.74 11.65
CA GLY A 364 -5.05 6.84 11.73
C GLY A 364 -5.59 8.27 11.71
N MET A 365 -4.91 9.21 11.01
CA MET A 365 -5.45 10.56 10.85
C MET A 365 -6.80 10.49 10.13
N GLN A 366 -7.87 10.85 10.84
CA GLN A 366 -9.24 10.83 10.29
C GLN A 366 -9.40 11.75 9.07
N SER A 367 -8.58 12.81 8.97
CA SER A 367 -8.58 13.72 7.83
C SER A 367 -7.15 14.12 7.48
N TRP A 368 -6.60 13.51 6.44
CA TRP A 368 -5.36 13.99 5.84
C TRP A 368 -5.62 15.32 5.12
N PRO A 369 -4.91 16.43 5.44
CA PRO A 369 -5.18 17.74 4.84
C PRO A 369 -4.65 17.89 3.41
N GLY A 370 -4.01 16.86 2.87
CA GLY A 370 -3.25 16.90 1.62
C GLY A 370 -1.78 17.24 1.84
N HIS A 371 -0.99 17.22 0.77
CA HIS A 371 0.42 17.57 0.80
C HIS A 371 0.63 19.04 1.20
N SER A 372 1.76 19.32 1.83
CA SER A 372 2.10 20.68 2.26
C SER A 372 2.20 21.64 1.07
N ALA A 373 1.86 22.92 1.28
CA ALA A 373 2.00 23.96 0.26
C ALA A 373 3.45 24.05 -0.27
N LEU A 374 4.43 23.84 0.61
CA LEU A 374 5.84 23.81 0.24
C LEU A 374 6.18 22.64 -0.69
N SER A 375 5.65 21.43 -0.43
CA SER A 375 5.82 20.28 -1.32
C SER A 375 5.18 20.55 -2.70
N ILE A 376 3.97 21.10 -2.74
CA ILE A 376 3.25 21.46 -3.98
C ILE A 376 4.06 22.50 -4.80
N GLU A 377 4.53 23.56 -4.15
CA GLU A 377 5.34 24.59 -4.81
C GLU A 377 6.67 24.05 -5.33
N THR A 378 7.30 23.14 -4.57
CA THR A 378 8.54 22.48 -4.97
C THR A 378 8.30 21.61 -6.20
N GLN A 379 7.21 20.85 -6.22
CA GLN A 379 6.83 19.99 -7.35
C GLN A 379 6.57 20.83 -8.60
N ALA A 380 5.80 21.90 -8.47
CA ALA A 380 5.50 22.83 -9.57
C ALA A 380 6.78 23.45 -10.15
N ALA A 381 7.72 23.87 -9.31
CA ALA A 381 8.99 24.44 -9.74
C ALA A 381 9.85 23.43 -10.52
N LEU A 382 9.94 22.19 -10.03
CA LEU A 382 10.70 21.11 -10.70
C LEU A 382 10.06 20.71 -12.03
N LEU A 383 8.74 20.47 -12.06
CA LEU A 383 8.01 20.13 -13.30
C LEU A 383 8.15 21.23 -14.36
N SER A 384 7.97 22.49 -13.95
CA SER A 384 8.17 23.65 -14.84
C SER A 384 9.61 23.70 -15.38
N ALA A 385 10.61 23.44 -14.54
CA ALA A 385 12.01 23.42 -14.97
C ALA A 385 12.33 22.26 -15.93
N MET A 386 11.65 21.13 -15.79
CA MET A 386 11.73 19.97 -16.68
C MET A 386 10.90 20.11 -17.97
N GLY A 387 10.11 21.17 -18.11
CA GLY A 387 9.19 21.35 -19.24
C GLY A 387 7.99 20.39 -19.22
N ARG A 388 7.65 19.84 -18.06
CA ARG A 388 6.49 18.96 -17.86
C ARG A 388 5.26 19.76 -17.43
N PRO A 389 4.03 19.28 -17.71
CA PRO A 389 2.81 19.93 -17.25
C PRO A 389 2.79 20.01 -15.72
N VAL A 390 2.40 21.18 -15.19
CA VAL A 390 2.26 21.40 -13.76
C VAL A 390 0.81 21.10 -13.37
N PRO A 391 0.57 20.19 -12.41
CA PRO A 391 -0.78 19.90 -11.93
C PRO A 391 -1.43 21.14 -11.31
N THR A 392 -2.76 21.19 -11.30
CA THR A 392 -3.49 22.21 -10.54
C THR A 392 -3.16 22.09 -9.05
N GLN A 393 -3.37 23.17 -8.28
CA GLN A 393 -3.09 23.17 -6.85
C GLN A 393 -3.86 22.06 -6.12
N ASP A 394 -5.13 21.84 -6.48
CA ASP A 394 -5.95 20.79 -5.89
C ASP A 394 -5.48 19.39 -6.30
N ALA A 395 -5.13 19.18 -7.58
CA ALA A 395 -4.57 17.91 -8.04
C ALA A 395 -3.26 17.58 -7.30
N ALA A 396 -2.36 18.55 -7.19
CA ALA A 396 -1.10 18.39 -6.47
C ALA A 396 -1.28 18.17 -4.97
N ARG A 397 -2.26 18.84 -4.35
CA ARG A 397 -2.59 18.70 -2.93
C ARG A 397 -2.99 17.28 -2.57
N TRP A 398 -3.76 16.63 -3.45
CA TRP A 398 -4.34 15.32 -3.18
C TRP A 398 -3.62 14.16 -3.85
N GLY A 399 -2.54 14.42 -4.60
CA GLY A 399 -1.78 13.37 -5.29
C GLY A 399 -2.46 12.83 -6.55
N CYS A 400 -3.29 13.64 -7.23
CA CYS A 400 -3.91 13.22 -8.48
C CYS A 400 -2.87 13.01 -9.57
N THR A 401 -2.81 11.80 -10.12
CA THR A 401 -1.90 11.45 -11.22
C THR A 401 -2.56 11.51 -12.60
N CYS A 402 -3.89 11.35 -12.69
CA CYS A 402 -4.60 11.43 -13.97
C CYS A 402 -4.86 12.87 -14.46
N GLY A 403 -4.79 13.86 -13.56
CA GLY A 403 -5.13 15.26 -13.85
C GLY A 403 -6.63 15.52 -14.09
N GLN A 404 -7.49 14.51 -13.97
CA GLN A 404 -8.92 14.57 -14.26
C GLN A 404 -9.83 14.38 -13.04
N CYS A 405 -9.26 14.15 -11.84
CA CYS A 405 -10.06 14.06 -10.61
C CYS A 405 -10.84 15.36 -10.37
N VAL A 406 -12.13 15.22 -10.03
CA VAL A 406 -12.96 16.36 -9.64
C VAL A 406 -12.42 16.93 -8.32
N MET A 407 -12.08 18.22 -8.33
CA MET A 407 -11.35 18.89 -7.23
C MET A 407 -10.03 18.21 -6.82
N GLY A 408 -9.41 17.44 -7.72
CA GLY A 408 -8.14 16.78 -7.47
C GLY A 408 -8.19 15.52 -6.61
N TRP A 409 -9.30 15.19 -5.95
CA TRP A 409 -9.37 14.01 -5.05
C TRP A 409 -10.43 12.99 -5.44
N PHE A 410 -11.52 13.39 -6.10
CA PHE A 410 -12.57 12.44 -6.48
C PHE A 410 -12.31 11.91 -7.89
N SER A 411 -11.75 10.70 -7.99
CA SER A 411 -11.39 10.12 -9.29
C SER A 411 -12.62 9.75 -10.13
N LEU A 412 -12.43 9.69 -11.46
CA LEU A 412 -13.51 9.32 -12.37
C LEU A 412 -14.00 7.89 -12.14
N ARG A 413 -13.09 6.96 -11.81
CA ARG A 413 -13.42 5.58 -11.45
C ARG A 413 -14.27 5.49 -10.19
N MET A 414 -13.93 6.27 -9.15
CA MET A 414 -14.76 6.33 -7.95
C MET A 414 -16.11 7.00 -8.21
N LEU A 415 -16.16 8.08 -9.00
CA LEU A 415 -17.41 8.73 -9.41
C LEU A 415 -18.35 7.76 -10.11
N TYR A 416 -17.81 6.99 -11.05
CA TYR A 416 -18.54 5.95 -11.78
C TYR A 416 -19.08 4.87 -10.83
N GLN A 417 -18.22 4.30 -9.98
CA GLN A 417 -18.65 3.30 -8.99
C GLN A 417 -19.73 3.83 -8.05
N VAL A 418 -19.58 5.05 -7.51
CA VAL A 418 -20.59 5.67 -6.64
C VAL A 418 -21.90 5.90 -7.39
N SER A 419 -21.84 6.30 -8.65
CA SER A 419 -23.00 6.45 -9.52
C SER A 419 -23.75 5.13 -9.68
N VAL A 420 -23.06 4.10 -10.18
CA VAL A 420 -23.66 2.77 -10.44
C VAL A 420 -24.21 2.17 -9.14
N ARG A 421 -23.45 2.25 -8.04
CA ARG A 421 -23.89 1.72 -6.75
C ARG A 421 -25.11 2.44 -6.20
N ALA A 422 -25.22 3.76 -6.40
CA ALA A 422 -26.42 4.49 -5.99
C ALA A 422 -27.67 4.08 -6.80
N GLU A 423 -27.52 3.72 -8.08
CA GLU A 423 -28.64 3.20 -8.90
C GLU A 423 -29.04 1.80 -8.50
N VAL A 424 -28.08 0.89 -8.40
CA VAL A 424 -28.31 -0.50 -7.97
C VAL A 424 -28.94 -0.53 -6.57
N ALA A 425 -28.47 0.29 -5.64
CA ALA A 425 -29.03 0.41 -4.31
C ALA A 425 -30.49 0.84 -4.32
N MET A 426 -30.84 1.82 -5.16
CA MET A 426 -32.21 2.28 -5.30
C MET A 426 -33.11 1.17 -5.88
N ASP A 427 -32.66 0.48 -6.92
CA ASP A 427 -33.44 -0.58 -7.56
C ASP A 427 -33.66 -1.76 -6.61
N MET A 428 -32.62 -2.21 -5.90
CA MET A 428 -32.71 -3.24 -4.87
C MET A 428 -33.65 -2.84 -3.72
N LEU A 429 -33.55 -1.60 -3.23
CA LEU A 429 -34.41 -1.07 -2.17
C LEU A 429 -35.89 -1.09 -2.59
N LEU A 430 -36.20 -0.60 -3.81
CA LEU A 430 -37.58 -0.53 -4.30
C LEU A 430 -38.14 -1.91 -4.64
N GLN A 431 -37.34 -2.80 -5.23
CA GLN A 431 -37.72 -4.18 -5.47
C GLN A 431 -38.04 -4.90 -4.15
N SER A 432 -37.18 -4.75 -3.14
CA SER A 432 -37.41 -5.34 -1.81
C SER A 432 -38.68 -4.79 -1.18
N LEU A 433 -38.90 -3.47 -1.28
CA LEU A 433 -40.12 -2.83 -0.77
C LEU A 433 -41.41 -3.39 -1.39
N ASP A 434 -41.36 -3.79 -2.66
CA ASP A 434 -42.51 -4.34 -3.37
C ASP A 434 -42.73 -5.84 -3.08
N LEU A 435 -41.66 -6.58 -2.77
CA LEU A 435 -41.72 -8.00 -2.41
C LEU A 435 -42.00 -8.25 -0.93
N THR A 436 -41.51 -7.39 -0.03
CA THR A 436 -41.66 -7.55 1.41
C THR A 436 -43.08 -7.13 1.85
N PRO A 437 -43.85 -8.02 2.49
CA PRO A 437 -45.15 -7.68 3.04
C PRO A 437 -45.00 -6.71 4.22
N ALA A 438 -45.86 -5.69 4.27
CA ALA A 438 -45.87 -4.73 5.37
C ALA A 438 -46.49 -5.34 6.65
N ASP A 439 -45.91 -5.05 7.82
CA ASP A 439 -46.46 -5.50 9.12
C ASP A 439 -47.84 -4.91 9.40
N GLU A 440 -48.06 -3.65 9.01
CA GLU A 440 -49.36 -3.00 9.10
C GLU A 440 -49.71 -2.28 7.80
N THR A 441 -50.95 -2.49 7.35
CA THR A 441 -51.52 -1.74 6.22
C THR A 441 -52.78 -1.00 6.68
N ARG A 442 -52.74 0.34 6.64
CA ARG A 442 -53.89 1.21 6.94
C ARG A 442 -54.22 2.06 5.72
N GLY A 443 -55.20 1.63 4.93
CA GLY A 443 -55.49 2.25 3.64
C GLY A 443 -54.30 2.11 2.68
N ARG A 444 -53.75 3.24 2.23
CA ARG A 444 -52.54 3.27 1.39
C ARG A 444 -51.23 3.33 2.18
N ALA A 445 -51.29 3.49 3.50
CA ALA A 445 -50.10 3.54 4.35
C ALA A 445 -49.65 2.11 4.69
N ARG A 446 -48.41 1.78 4.33
CA ARG A 446 -47.71 0.55 4.69
C ARG A 446 -46.64 0.89 5.73
N LEU A 447 -46.60 0.16 6.85
CA LEU A 447 -45.62 0.30 7.92
C LEU A 447 -44.81 -1.00 8.02
N TYR A 448 -43.48 -0.84 8.11
CA TYR A 448 -42.50 -1.92 8.23
C TYR A 448 -41.79 -1.76 9.58
N ARG A 449 -41.73 -2.84 10.35
CA ARG A 449 -41.10 -2.92 11.68
C ARG A 449 -39.73 -3.59 11.57
N SER A 450 -38.97 -3.65 12.66
CA SER A 450 -37.59 -4.13 12.65
C SER A 450 -37.40 -5.48 11.92
N SER A 451 -38.26 -6.47 12.17
CA SER A 451 -38.14 -7.80 11.56
C SER A 451 -38.30 -7.82 10.05
N THR A 452 -39.20 -7.00 9.48
CA THR A 452 -39.38 -6.91 8.01
C THR A 452 -38.42 -5.92 7.38
N LEU A 453 -37.95 -4.92 8.14
CA LEU A 453 -36.98 -3.94 7.65
C LEU A 453 -35.63 -4.55 7.34
N ASP A 454 -35.23 -5.59 8.06
CA ASP A 454 -33.97 -6.29 7.81
C ASP A 454 -34.01 -7.11 6.49
N GLU A 455 -35.19 -7.40 5.95
CA GLU A 455 -35.34 -8.00 4.60
C GLU A 455 -35.27 -6.95 3.48
N ILE A 456 -35.34 -5.66 3.82
CA ILE A 456 -35.27 -4.56 2.87
C ILE A 456 -33.82 -4.13 2.74
N HIS A 457 -33.28 -4.25 1.52
CA HIS A 457 -31.89 -3.89 1.23
C HIS A 457 -31.56 -2.44 1.64
N PHE A 458 -30.31 -2.21 2.04
CA PHE A 458 -29.75 -0.91 2.46
C PHE A 458 -30.30 -0.33 3.78
N MET A 459 -31.20 -1.03 4.49
CA MET A 459 -31.72 -0.56 5.77
C MET A 459 -30.69 -0.57 6.89
N GLU A 460 -29.64 -1.37 6.77
CA GLU A 460 -28.50 -1.44 7.70
C GLU A 460 -27.69 -0.14 7.80
N TYR A 461 -27.87 0.79 6.86
CA TYR A 461 -27.26 2.13 6.87
C TYR A 461 -28.16 3.21 7.50
N ILE A 462 -29.37 2.85 7.94
CA ILE A 462 -30.27 3.75 8.68
C ILE A 462 -30.13 3.51 10.19
N PRO A 463 -29.90 4.57 11.00
CA PRO A 463 -29.78 4.44 12.46
C PRO A 463 -30.92 3.66 13.13
N GLN A 464 -30.56 2.83 14.11
CA GLN A 464 -31.53 2.04 14.89
C GLN A 464 -32.60 2.90 15.56
N SER A 465 -32.25 4.11 15.99
CA SER A 465 -33.19 5.06 16.60
C SER A 465 -34.34 5.45 15.66
N ILE A 466 -34.13 5.39 14.34
CA ILE A 466 -35.15 5.63 13.33
C ILE A 466 -35.92 4.33 13.04
N ARG A 467 -35.21 3.20 12.88
CA ARG A 467 -35.81 1.90 12.55
C ARG A 467 -36.70 1.33 13.66
N ALA A 468 -36.34 1.56 14.93
CA ALA A 468 -36.99 0.96 16.09
C ALA A 468 -38.50 1.29 16.21
N GLN A 469 -38.93 2.42 15.65
CA GLN A 469 -40.33 2.85 15.68
C GLN A 469 -41.15 2.27 14.51
N GLY A 470 -40.49 1.56 13.60
CA GLY A 470 -41.00 1.22 12.28
C GLY A 470 -40.95 2.41 11.32
N VAL A 471 -40.83 2.12 10.02
CA VAL A 471 -40.80 3.13 8.97
C VAL A 471 -41.90 2.87 7.95
N HIS A 472 -42.44 3.95 7.38
CA HIS A 472 -43.48 3.85 6.36
C HIS A 472 -42.89 3.65 4.96
N ALA A 473 -43.64 3.04 4.04
CA ALA A 473 -43.23 2.96 2.63
C ALA A 473 -42.83 4.33 2.03
N THR A 474 -43.47 5.42 2.46
CA THR A 474 -43.12 6.79 2.02
C THR A 474 -41.71 7.19 2.46
N PHE A 475 -41.26 6.77 3.64
CA PHE A 475 -39.89 6.99 4.11
C PHE A 475 -38.89 6.28 3.19
N LEU A 476 -39.15 5.01 2.87
CA LEU A 476 -38.29 4.18 2.02
C LEU A 476 -38.23 4.72 0.58
N LYS A 477 -39.37 5.19 0.04
CA LYS A 477 -39.39 5.89 -1.26
C LYS A 477 -38.59 7.19 -1.25
N GLY A 478 -38.64 7.94 -0.15
CA GLY A 478 -37.81 9.13 0.05
C GLY A 478 -36.33 8.78 0.09
N TYR A 479 -35.96 7.70 0.78
CA TYR A 479 -34.59 7.19 0.83
C TYR A 479 -34.08 6.78 -0.57
N GLY A 480 -34.89 6.03 -1.34
CA GLY A 480 -34.60 5.69 -2.73
C GLY A 480 -34.45 6.91 -3.65
N ALA A 481 -35.25 7.95 -3.46
CA ALA A 481 -35.12 9.20 -4.21
C ALA A 481 -33.82 9.97 -3.88
N VAL A 482 -33.32 9.88 -2.64
CA VAL A 482 -32.01 10.42 -2.27
C VAL A 482 -30.88 9.62 -2.95
N LEU A 483 -30.97 8.29 -2.98
CA LEU A 483 -30.01 7.44 -3.73
C LEU A 483 -29.98 7.80 -5.22
N ARG A 484 -31.15 7.98 -5.85
CA ARG A 484 -31.26 8.46 -7.24
C ARG A 484 -30.60 9.82 -7.45
N ALA A 485 -30.75 10.74 -6.50
CA ALA A 485 -30.12 12.05 -6.59
C ALA A 485 -28.58 11.95 -6.51
N ILE A 486 -28.04 11.06 -5.68
CA ILE A 486 -26.59 10.77 -5.63
C ILE A 486 -26.10 10.27 -7.00
N ALA A 487 -26.79 9.29 -7.60
CA ALA A 487 -26.46 8.78 -8.93
C ALA A 487 -26.47 9.90 -9.99
N SER A 488 -27.55 10.68 -10.06
CA SER A 488 -27.68 11.78 -11.02
C SER A 488 -26.58 12.83 -10.89
N VAL A 489 -26.23 13.21 -9.65
CA VAL A 489 -25.17 14.19 -9.38
C VAL A 489 -23.80 13.64 -9.80
N THR A 490 -23.50 12.39 -9.45
CA THR A 490 -22.20 11.77 -9.77
C THR A 490 -22.04 11.47 -11.26
N LYS A 491 -23.09 11.05 -11.98
CA LYS A 491 -23.10 10.91 -13.45
C LYS A 491 -22.74 12.19 -14.20
N ARG A 492 -22.97 13.35 -13.58
CA ARG A 492 -22.59 14.67 -14.14
C ARG A 492 -21.19 15.11 -13.71
N ASN A 493 -20.39 14.21 -13.14
CA ASN A 493 -19.08 14.49 -12.54
C ASN A 493 -19.12 15.61 -11.50
N GLN A 494 -20.21 15.68 -10.72
CA GLN A 494 -20.36 16.62 -9.62
C GLN A 494 -20.19 15.91 -8.28
N ILE A 495 -19.68 16.64 -7.28
CA ILE A 495 -19.49 16.12 -5.94
C ILE A 495 -20.85 16.03 -5.24
N PRO A 496 -21.29 14.85 -4.75
CA PRO A 496 -22.57 14.65 -4.11
C PRO A 496 -22.56 15.18 -2.67
N THR A 497 -22.39 16.50 -2.52
CA THR A 497 -22.50 17.16 -1.20
C THR A 497 -23.91 17.04 -0.66
N VAL A 498 -24.05 17.08 0.67
CA VAL A 498 -25.37 17.01 1.34
C VAL A 498 -26.34 18.06 0.77
N GLN A 499 -25.87 19.28 0.53
CA GLN A 499 -26.68 20.37 -0.02
C GLN A 499 -27.09 20.11 -1.48
N LEU A 500 -26.16 19.66 -2.32
CA LEU A 500 -26.44 19.42 -3.73
C LEU A 500 -27.41 18.24 -3.91
N VAL A 501 -27.17 17.14 -3.19
CA VAL A 501 -28.05 15.96 -3.22
C VAL A 501 -29.43 16.32 -2.66
N SER A 502 -29.51 17.04 -1.53
CA SER A 502 -30.80 17.44 -0.95
C SER A 502 -31.60 18.32 -1.91
N SER A 503 -30.96 19.32 -2.52
CA SER A 503 -31.65 20.21 -3.47
C SER A 503 -32.10 19.48 -4.73
N HIS A 504 -31.29 18.55 -5.25
CA HIS A 504 -31.65 17.74 -6.40
C HIS A 504 -32.76 16.71 -6.08
N ALA A 505 -32.75 16.11 -4.89
CA ALA A 505 -33.78 15.16 -4.45
C ALA A 505 -35.14 15.85 -4.20
N LEU A 506 -35.11 17.13 -3.79
CA LEU A 506 -36.29 17.95 -3.58
C LEU A 506 -36.77 18.66 -4.86
N ASP A 507 -36.02 18.61 -5.96
CA ASP A 507 -36.43 19.22 -7.24
C ASP A 507 -37.57 18.41 -7.87
N GLY A 508 -38.81 18.71 -7.44
CA GLY A 508 -40.04 18.04 -7.85
C GLY A 508 -40.45 18.28 -9.31
N LYS A 509 -39.60 18.87 -10.15
CA LYS A 509 -39.88 19.12 -11.59
C LYS A 509 -40.13 17.85 -12.37
N HIS A 510 -39.52 16.73 -11.98
CA HIS A 510 -39.65 15.45 -12.68
C HIS A 510 -40.57 14.46 -11.96
N ASP A 511 -40.67 14.53 -10.62
CA ASP A 511 -41.56 13.69 -9.83
C ASP A 511 -41.94 14.40 -8.51
N HIS A 512 -43.12 15.01 -8.49
CA HIS A 512 -43.66 15.69 -7.31
C HIS A 512 -43.91 14.74 -6.13
N PHE A 513 -44.22 13.46 -6.38
CA PHE A 513 -44.42 12.49 -5.31
C PHE A 513 -43.11 12.07 -4.66
N ALA A 514 -42.03 11.98 -5.44
CA ALA A 514 -40.69 11.74 -4.91
C ALA A 514 -40.24 12.88 -3.99
N ALA A 515 -40.43 14.14 -4.38
CA ALA A 515 -40.04 15.28 -3.54
C ALA A 515 -40.73 15.26 -2.17
N ARG A 516 -42.05 14.99 -2.12
CA ARG A 516 -42.79 14.84 -0.85
C ARG A 516 -42.32 13.64 -0.02
N ALA A 517 -41.92 12.55 -0.67
CA ALA A 517 -41.36 11.39 0.01
C ALA A 517 -40.00 11.71 0.63
N VAL A 518 -39.16 12.49 -0.05
CA VAL A 518 -37.87 12.99 0.44
C VAL A 518 -38.07 13.92 1.66
N GLU A 519 -39.03 14.84 1.60
CA GLU A 519 -39.39 15.67 2.77
C GLU A 519 -39.78 14.81 3.97
N PHE A 520 -40.60 13.79 3.74
CA PHE A 520 -41.01 12.85 4.79
C PHE A 520 -39.82 12.06 5.36
N PHE A 521 -38.89 11.62 4.50
CA PHE A 521 -37.65 10.96 4.93
C PHE A 521 -36.84 11.85 5.88
N PHE A 522 -36.62 13.12 5.52
CA PHE A 522 -35.89 14.06 6.37
C PHE A 522 -36.62 14.38 7.68
N GLN A 523 -37.95 14.60 7.62
CA GLN A 523 -38.76 14.87 8.81
C GLN A 523 -38.74 13.72 9.84
N LYS A 524 -38.54 12.49 9.38
CA LYS A 524 -38.43 11.29 10.22
C LYS A 524 -36.99 10.96 10.63
N GLY A 525 -36.07 11.90 10.47
CA GLY A 525 -34.68 11.77 10.92
C GLY A 525 -33.74 11.15 9.89
N GLY A 526 -34.23 10.80 8.70
CA GLY A 526 -33.39 10.41 7.57
C GLY A 526 -32.45 11.55 7.17
N ARG A 527 -31.28 11.20 6.63
CA ARG A 527 -30.24 12.14 6.23
C ARG A 527 -29.58 11.68 4.93
N VAL A 528 -29.04 12.61 4.16
CA VAL A 528 -28.27 12.29 2.94
C VAL A 528 -27.03 11.48 3.31
N GLU A 529 -26.43 11.79 4.46
CA GLU A 529 -25.25 11.13 5.00
C GLU A 529 -25.48 9.63 5.22
N HIS A 530 -26.70 9.20 5.56
CA HIS A 530 -27.03 7.77 5.67
C HIS A 530 -27.00 7.08 4.29
N ALA A 531 -27.47 7.75 3.25
CA ALA A 531 -27.42 7.24 1.88
C ALA A 531 -25.98 7.19 1.34
N LEU A 532 -25.24 8.28 1.51
CA LEU A 532 -23.82 8.35 1.13
C LEU A 532 -22.99 7.30 1.89
N ASN A 533 -23.27 7.10 3.18
CA ASN A 533 -22.58 6.08 3.97
C ASN A 533 -22.72 4.69 3.34
N GLY A 534 -23.95 4.29 2.98
CA GLY A 534 -24.21 3.01 2.33
C GLY A 534 -23.59 2.90 0.95
N VAL A 535 -23.79 3.89 0.08
CA VAL A 535 -23.25 3.86 -1.29
C VAL A 535 -21.73 3.79 -1.29
N LEU A 536 -21.06 4.59 -0.45
CA LEU A 536 -19.59 4.60 -0.39
C LEU A 536 -19.04 3.33 0.24
N HIS A 537 -19.73 2.77 1.23
CA HIS A 537 -19.32 1.50 1.84
C HIS A 537 -19.45 0.35 0.84
N GLU A 538 -20.60 0.18 0.19
CA GLU A 538 -20.82 -0.85 -0.83
C GLU A 538 -19.91 -0.66 -2.05
N ALA A 539 -19.63 0.58 -2.46
CA ALA A 539 -18.68 0.83 -3.53
C ALA A 539 -17.25 0.40 -3.15
N SER A 540 -16.83 0.64 -1.90
CA SER A 540 -15.54 0.18 -1.40
C SER A 540 -15.46 -1.34 -1.23
N GLU A 541 -16.50 -1.96 -0.67
CA GLU A 541 -16.54 -3.39 -0.38
C GLU A 541 -16.70 -4.25 -1.63
N LEU A 542 -17.40 -3.75 -2.64
CA LEU A 542 -17.66 -4.52 -3.86
C LEU A 542 -16.77 -4.10 -5.03
N GLY A 543 -16.10 -2.95 -4.92
CA GLY A 543 -15.21 -2.41 -5.94
C GLY A 543 -13.92 -3.22 -6.11
N PRO A 544 -13.01 -2.78 -7.00
CA PRO A 544 -11.70 -3.38 -7.16
C PRO A 544 -10.89 -3.43 -5.86
N GLY A 545 -11.18 -2.52 -4.92
CA GLY A 545 -10.59 -2.46 -3.58
C GLY A 545 -11.26 -3.37 -2.52
N GLY A 546 -12.26 -4.15 -2.88
CA GLY A 546 -12.97 -5.05 -1.97
C GLY A 546 -13.02 -6.48 -2.50
N ASP A 547 -14.21 -7.08 -2.59
CA ASP A 547 -14.42 -8.44 -3.10
C ASP A 547 -14.37 -8.55 -4.63
N GLY A 548 -14.36 -7.41 -5.33
CA GLY A 548 -14.27 -7.34 -6.79
C GLY A 548 -15.55 -7.73 -7.53
N SER A 549 -16.66 -8.02 -6.84
CA SER A 549 -17.94 -8.42 -7.46
C SER A 549 -18.55 -7.34 -8.36
N PHE A 550 -18.11 -6.09 -8.23
CA PHE A 550 -18.39 -5.04 -9.21
C PHE A 550 -17.92 -5.40 -10.62
N LEU A 551 -16.77 -6.09 -10.73
CA LEU A 551 -16.13 -6.45 -11.98
C LEU A 551 -16.65 -7.76 -12.58
N ASP A 552 -17.51 -8.50 -11.86
CA ASP A 552 -18.17 -9.71 -12.38
C ASP A 552 -19.22 -9.39 -13.46
N ILE A 553 -19.62 -8.12 -13.57
CA ILE A 553 -20.53 -7.62 -14.61
C ILE A 553 -19.69 -6.98 -15.70
N ASP A 554 -19.56 -7.68 -16.84
CA ASP A 554 -18.70 -7.28 -17.98
C ASP A 554 -18.90 -5.81 -18.39
N GLU A 555 -20.15 -5.32 -18.45
CA GLU A 555 -20.46 -3.93 -18.79
C GLU A 555 -19.82 -2.92 -17.81
N PHE A 556 -19.85 -3.22 -16.50
CA PHE A 556 -19.26 -2.33 -15.49
C PHE A 556 -17.74 -2.42 -15.48
N ALA A 557 -17.18 -3.60 -15.72
CA ALA A 557 -15.75 -3.80 -15.83
C ALA A 557 -15.17 -3.04 -17.04
N ASP A 558 -15.81 -3.14 -18.20
CA ASP A 558 -15.40 -2.47 -19.45
C ASP A 558 -15.48 -0.95 -19.29
N GLU A 559 -16.61 -0.42 -18.80
CA GLU A 559 -16.76 1.02 -18.59
C GLU A 559 -15.77 1.58 -17.54
N LEU A 560 -15.46 0.82 -16.49
CA LEU A 560 -14.45 1.20 -15.51
C LEU A 560 -13.04 1.17 -16.11
N ALA A 561 -12.73 0.18 -16.94
CA ALA A 561 -11.44 0.02 -17.61
C ALA A 561 -11.14 1.19 -18.57
N ASP A 562 -12.17 1.71 -19.24
CA ASP A 562 -12.07 2.87 -20.14
C ASP A 562 -11.75 4.19 -19.43
N LEU A 563 -11.96 4.26 -18.10
CA LEU A 563 -11.63 5.44 -17.30
C LEU A 563 -10.15 5.46 -16.91
N PRO A 564 -9.53 6.65 -16.85
CA PRO A 564 -8.11 6.78 -16.55
C PRO A 564 -7.77 6.35 -15.12
N ASP A 565 -6.69 5.59 -14.98
CA ASP A 565 -6.13 5.24 -13.67
C ASP A 565 -5.61 6.45 -12.90
N CYS A 566 -5.80 6.44 -11.60
CA CYS A 566 -5.34 7.47 -10.69
C CYS A 566 -4.87 6.88 -9.35
N GLU A 567 -3.91 7.54 -8.70
CA GLU A 567 -3.53 7.21 -7.31
C GLU A 567 -4.67 7.39 -6.30
N ASN A 568 -5.68 8.21 -6.65
CA ASN A 568 -6.85 8.47 -5.82
C ASN A 568 -7.99 7.46 -6.02
N ASP A 569 -7.89 6.53 -6.98
CA ASP A 569 -8.90 5.47 -7.15
C ASP A 569 -8.99 4.59 -5.91
N GLU A 570 -10.18 4.20 -5.45
CA GLU A 570 -10.39 3.45 -4.20
C GLU A 570 -9.92 4.17 -2.92
N ASP A 571 -9.63 5.48 -2.94
CA ASP A 571 -9.31 6.25 -1.72
C ASP A 571 -10.62 6.70 -1.02
N TYR A 572 -11.46 5.74 -0.65
CA TYR A 572 -12.75 6.00 0.03
C TYR A 572 -12.59 6.76 1.35
N PRO A 573 -11.57 6.51 2.19
CA PRO A 573 -11.33 7.35 3.37
C PRO A 573 -11.15 8.83 3.02
N LEU A 574 -10.36 9.14 1.97
CA LEU A 574 -10.20 10.51 1.47
C LEU A 574 -11.51 11.11 0.95
N LEU A 575 -12.29 10.34 0.18
CA LEU A 575 -13.59 10.76 -0.33
C LEU A 575 -14.58 11.05 0.80
N ARG A 576 -14.67 10.19 1.81
CA ARG A 576 -15.54 10.38 2.99
C ARG A 576 -15.17 11.64 3.78
N ALA A 577 -13.86 11.85 4.02
CA ALA A 577 -13.36 13.03 4.73
C ALA A 577 -13.69 14.32 3.98
N ASN A 578 -13.50 14.36 2.65
CA ASN A 578 -13.80 15.54 1.83
C ASN A 578 -15.30 15.78 1.63
N LEU A 579 -16.14 14.74 1.71
CA LEU A 579 -17.60 14.89 1.76
C LEU A 579 -18.12 15.36 3.13
N GLY A 580 -17.26 15.40 4.15
CA GLY A 580 -17.64 15.79 5.51
C GLY A 580 -18.52 14.75 6.20
N LEU A 581 -18.39 13.47 5.82
CA LEU A 581 -19.14 12.40 6.50
C LEU A 581 -18.57 12.18 7.90
N PRO A 582 -19.44 12.10 8.93
CA PRO A 582 -18.99 11.78 10.29
C PRO A 582 -18.26 10.45 10.35
N SER A 583 -17.18 10.36 11.13
CA SER A 583 -16.36 9.14 11.27
C SER A 583 -17.12 7.92 11.82
N HIS A 584 -18.18 8.13 12.59
CA HIS A 584 -19.06 7.05 13.07
C HIS A 584 -19.95 6.46 11.96
N LEU A 585 -20.10 7.16 10.84
CA LEU A 585 -20.65 6.60 9.62
C LEU A 585 -19.46 6.09 8.83
N ASN A 586 -19.17 4.79 8.90
CA ASN A 586 -18.16 4.14 8.07
C ASN A 586 -18.54 2.68 7.83
N GLY A 587 -19.69 2.49 7.18
CA GLY A 587 -20.27 1.18 6.93
C GLY A 587 -21.60 0.96 7.64
N ARG A 588 -21.95 -0.30 7.84
CA ARG A 588 -23.26 -0.69 8.39
C ARG A 588 -23.41 -0.14 9.82
N ILE A 589 -24.53 0.54 10.10
CA ILE A 589 -24.83 1.14 11.41
C ILE A 589 -25.53 0.11 12.32
N SER A 590 -26.10 -0.95 11.74
CA SER A 590 -26.80 -2.01 12.46
C SER A 590 -25.81 -2.90 13.23
N ALA A 591 -25.66 -2.67 14.53
CA ALA A 591 -24.92 -3.52 15.46
C ALA A 591 -25.71 -4.80 15.89
N THR A 592 -26.59 -5.34 15.05
CA THR A 592 -27.53 -6.40 15.46
C THR A 592 -27.36 -7.71 14.69
N TRP A 593 -26.69 -8.64 15.38
CA TRP A 593 -26.87 -10.11 15.49
C TRP A 593 -26.04 -11.11 14.66
N LEU A 594 -25.48 -10.79 13.50
CA LEU A 594 -24.64 -11.78 12.78
C LEU A 594 -23.20 -11.88 13.29
N ASP A 595 -22.67 -10.85 13.94
CA ASP A 595 -21.38 -10.91 14.62
C ASP A 595 -21.42 -11.75 15.91
N HIS A 596 -22.62 -12.11 16.40
CA HIS A 596 -22.79 -13.06 17.52
C HIS A 596 -22.78 -14.54 17.09
N ILE A 597 -22.51 -14.86 15.82
CA ILE A 597 -22.22 -16.25 15.41
C ILE A 597 -20.72 -16.59 15.57
N MET A 598 -19.87 -15.63 15.96
CA MET A 598 -18.47 -15.91 16.27
C MET A 598 -18.05 -15.22 17.57
N ASP A 599 -18.55 -15.73 18.70
CA ASP A 599 -17.90 -15.48 19.99
C ASP A 599 -16.57 -16.27 20.01
N PRO A 600 -15.39 -15.62 20.14
CA PRO A 600 -14.13 -16.32 20.31
C PRO A 600 -14.10 -17.24 21.55
N ALA A 601 -15.01 -17.06 22.51
CA ALA A 601 -15.13 -17.95 23.66
C ALA A 601 -15.62 -19.37 23.30
N ASP A 602 -16.27 -19.57 22.15
CA ASP A 602 -16.68 -20.90 21.67
C ASP A 602 -15.51 -21.70 21.06
N PHE A 603 -14.33 -21.09 20.89
CA PHE A 603 -13.11 -21.81 20.49
C PHE A 603 -12.38 -22.48 21.65
N ASP A 604 -12.51 -21.95 22.88
CA ASP A 604 -11.83 -22.52 24.05
C ASP A 604 -12.51 -23.80 24.57
N HIS A 605 -13.82 -23.96 24.34
CA HIS A 605 -14.55 -25.16 24.77
C HIS A 605 -14.37 -26.40 23.89
N ALA A 606 -13.73 -26.27 22.72
CA ALA A 606 -13.44 -27.41 21.84
C ALA A 606 -12.04 -28.04 22.06
N MET A 607 -11.17 -27.41 22.87
CA MET A 607 -9.80 -27.88 23.11
C MET A 607 -9.61 -28.64 24.44
N ASP A 608 -10.59 -28.61 25.35
CA ASP A 608 -10.45 -29.19 26.70
C ASP A 608 -11.05 -30.61 26.87
N SER A 609 -11.40 -31.29 25.78
CA SER A 609 -11.91 -32.68 25.82
C SER A 609 -10.90 -33.71 25.32
N SER A 610 -9.64 -33.60 25.75
CA SER A 610 -8.68 -34.72 25.64
C SER A 610 -7.53 -34.62 26.64
N SER A 611 -7.79 -34.82 27.94
CA SER A 611 -6.86 -35.54 28.83
C SER A 611 -7.49 -35.81 30.19
N SER A 612 -7.81 -37.07 30.46
CA SER A 612 -7.81 -37.62 31.82
C SER A 612 -7.93 -39.14 31.71
N SER A 613 -6.79 -39.76 31.43
CA SER A 613 -6.55 -41.17 31.75
C SER A 613 -5.29 -41.24 32.61
N GLU A 614 -5.48 -41.86 33.79
CA GLU A 614 -4.50 -42.53 34.64
C GLU A 614 -3.67 -41.69 35.62
N GLY A 615 -3.69 -42.15 36.87
CA GLY A 615 -2.84 -41.68 37.95
C GLY A 615 -3.33 -42.01 39.35
N GLU A 616 -3.77 -43.26 39.59
CA GLU A 616 -3.86 -43.79 40.96
C GLU A 616 -2.44 -43.97 41.51
N SER A 617 -2.16 -43.37 42.68
CA SER A 617 -1.18 -43.92 43.62
C SER A 617 -1.45 -43.40 45.04
N GLU A 618 -1.79 -44.37 45.89
CA GLU A 618 -1.53 -44.49 47.33
C GLU A 618 -0.54 -43.46 47.92
N ASP A 619 -0.86 -42.88 49.09
CA ASP A 619 -0.44 -43.45 50.37
C ASP A 619 -0.87 -42.56 51.57
N GLU A 620 -0.89 -43.20 52.73
CA GLU A 620 -1.54 -42.91 54.00
C GLU A 620 -0.99 -41.72 54.83
N GLY A 621 -1.88 -41.18 55.67
CA GLY A 621 -1.64 -41.12 57.13
C GLY A 621 -0.98 -39.88 57.73
N ARG A 622 -1.80 -38.91 58.18
CA ARG A 622 -2.04 -38.57 59.61
C ARG A 622 -2.97 -37.38 59.79
#